data_AF-A0A2M8NFC2-F1
#
_entry.id   AF-A0A2M8NFC2-F1
#
_cell.length_a   1.000
_cell.length_b   1.000
_cell.length_c   1.000
_cell.angle_alpha   90.00
_cell.angle_beta   90.00
_cell.angle_gamma   90.00
#
_symmetry.space_group_name_H-M   'P 1'
#
loop_
_entity.id
_entity.type
_entity.pdbx_description
1 polymer ?
#
loop_
_entity_poly.entity_id
_entity_poly.type
_entity_poly.pdbx_seq_one_letter_code
_entity_poly.pdbx_strand_id
1 'polypeptide(L)'
;LILLRAGLISRERYLETLADDIKLLQSQPGRALQSLEQSSFDAWIKFYRPDENGPNSSVSYYLKGSLVALLLDLEIRRRTGGARSLDDVMRYLYAEYAGDQVHDLYSGAFAKRPGFDDDDGFCRAVEAVAGEEGGAYRALLARAVASTDELEYD
;
A
#
# COMPACT_ATOMS: atom_id res chain seq x y z
N LEU A 1 0.27 0.69 -13.15
CA LEU A 1 0.01 -0.70 -13.63
C LEU A 1 -1.29 -0.84 -14.42
N ILE A 2 -2.44 -0.35 -13.93
CA ILE A 2 -3.74 -0.50 -14.62
C ILE A 2 -3.72 0.04 -16.05
N LEU A 3 -3.14 1.23 -16.28
CA LEU A 3 -3.02 1.81 -17.64
C LEU A 3 -2.22 0.92 -18.60
N LEU A 4 -1.15 0.27 -18.12
CA LEU A 4 -0.38 -0.67 -18.91
C LEU A 4 -1.22 -1.91 -19.25
N ARG A 5 -1.92 -2.49 -18.27
CA ARG A 5 -2.79 -3.66 -18.48
C ARG A 5 -3.98 -3.35 -19.41
N ALA A 6 -4.46 -2.11 -19.41
CA ALA A 6 -5.49 -1.62 -20.33
C ALA A 6 -4.97 -1.30 -21.74
N GLY A 7 -3.66 -1.41 -21.98
CA GLY A 7 -3.04 -1.08 -23.28
C GLY A 7 -2.96 0.42 -23.57
N LEU A 8 -3.13 1.28 -22.56
CA LEU A 8 -3.13 2.74 -22.71
C LEU A 8 -1.73 3.37 -22.65
N ILE A 9 -0.75 2.65 -22.10
CA ILE A 9 0.66 3.05 -22.07
C ILE A 9 1.55 1.84 -22.41
N SER A 10 2.74 2.10 -22.94
CA SER A 10 3.73 1.04 -23.19
C SER A 10 4.39 0.56 -21.89
N ARG A 11 5.07 -0.60 -21.96
CA ARG A 11 5.84 -1.12 -20.83
C ARG A 11 6.97 -0.17 -20.45
N GLU A 12 7.64 0.40 -21.44
CA GLU A 12 8.75 1.34 -21.27
C GLU A 12 8.25 2.56 -20.49
N ARG A 13 7.12 3.14 -20.90
CA ARG A 13 6.51 4.28 -20.20
C ARG A 13 6.14 3.96 -18.75
N TYR A 14 5.65 2.75 -18.50
CA TYR A 14 5.35 2.32 -17.14
C TYR A 14 6.61 2.22 -16.27
N LEU A 15 7.67 1.61 -16.80
CA LEU A 15 8.95 1.49 -16.09
C LEU A 15 9.63 2.84 -15.87
N GLU A 16 9.54 3.77 -16.82
CA GLU A 16 9.97 5.16 -16.64
C GLU A 16 9.24 5.82 -15.48
N THR A 17 7.91 5.66 -15.40
CA THR A 17 7.11 6.22 -14.31
C THR A 17 7.56 5.66 -12.95
N LEU A 18 7.80 4.34 -12.86
CA LEU A 18 8.33 3.74 -11.63
C LEU A 18 9.73 4.27 -11.28
N ALA A 19 10.60 4.41 -12.27
CA ALA A 19 11.95 4.96 -12.05
C ALA A 19 11.90 6.41 -11.56
N ASP A 20 10.98 7.21 -12.08
CA ASP A 20 10.80 8.60 -11.66
C ASP A 20 10.20 8.71 -10.26
N ASP A 21 9.25 7.84 -9.89
CA ASP A 21 8.72 7.76 -8.52
C ASP A 21 9.83 7.37 -7.52
N ILE A 22 10.68 6.39 -7.86
CA ILE A 22 11.81 6.00 -7.03
C ILE A 22 12.78 7.17 -6.87
N LYS A 23 13.18 7.84 -7.97
CA LYS A 23 14.08 9.01 -7.91
C LYS A 23 13.48 10.13 -7.05
N LEU A 24 12.20 10.42 -7.23
CA LEU A 24 11.50 11.45 -6.48
C LEU A 24 11.53 11.15 -4.98
N LEU A 25 11.17 9.92 -4.59
CA LEU A 25 11.25 9.51 -3.18
C LEU A 25 12.69 9.65 -2.68
N GLN A 26 13.67 9.13 -3.42
CA GLN A 26 15.09 9.17 -3.02
C GLN A 26 15.64 10.60 -2.86
N SER A 27 15.11 11.55 -3.63
CA SER A 27 15.49 12.97 -3.54
C SER A 27 14.92 13.71 -2.33
N GLN A 28 13.98 13.13 -1.58
CA GLN A 28 13.33 13.76 -0.42
C GLN A 28 13.97 13.30 0.89
N PRO A 29 14.73 14.16 1.61
CA PRO A 29 15.30 13.80 2.90
C PRO A 29 14.25 13.39 3.95
N GLY A 30 13.02 13.93 3.84
CA GLY A 30 11.91 13.62 4.74
C GLY A 30 11.56 12.13 4.83
N ARG A 31 11.93 11.33 3.82
CA ARG A 31 11.73 9.88 3.81
C ARG A 31 12.42 9.14 4.97
N ALA A 32 13.50 9.71 5.50
CA ALA A 32 14.26 9.18 6.63
C ALA A 32 13.74 9.69 7.99
N LEU A 33 12.77 10.61 7.99
CA LEU A 33 12.23 11.27 9.18
C LEU A 33 10.77 10.93 9.45
N GLN A 34 9.99 10.60 8.42
CA GLN A 34 8.57 10.28 8.53
C GLN A 34 8.28 8.91 7.90
N SER A 35 7.69 8.02 8.69
CA SER A 35 7.19 6.73 8.19
C SER A 35 5.98 6.93 7.27
N LEU A 36 5.64 5.89 6.50
CA LEU A 36 4.44 5.93 5.64
C LEU A 36 3.17 6.04 6.49
N GLU A 37 3.11 5.28 7.58
CA GLU A 37 2.03 5.34 8.57
C GLU A 37 1.85 6.75 9.14
N GLN A 38 2.95 7.37 9.61
CA GLN A 38 2.91 8.73 10.16
C GLN A 38 2.49 9.76 9.11
N SER A 39 2.90 9.59 7.85
CA SER A 39 2.46 10.47 6.75
C SER A 39 0.95 10.38 6.49
N SER A 40 0.39 9.16 6.56
CA SER A 40 -1.05 8.95 6.46
C SER A 40 -1.79 9.56 7.65
N PHE A 41 -1.30 9.33 8.87
CA PHE A 41 -1.91 9.85 10.09
C PHE A 41 -1.84 11.39 10.17
N ASP A 42 -0.72 12.01 9.79
CA ASP A 42 -0.55 13.48 9.86
C ASP A 42 -0.99 14.20 8.57
N ALA A 43 -1.71 13.53 7.66
CA ALA A 43 -2.00 14.05 6.33
C ALA A 43 -2.65 15.45 6.37
N TRP A 44 -3.60 15.67 7.31
CA TRP A 44 -4.30 16.95 7.46
C TRP A 44 -3.43 18.08 8.05
N ILE A 45 -2.32 17.75 8.71
CA ILE A 45 -1.42 18.72 9.33
C ILE A 45 -0.32 19.10 8.34
N LYS A 46 0.38 18.11 7.79
CA LYS A 46 1.61 18.31 7.02
C LYS A 46 1.40 18.21 5.50
N PHE A 47 0.67 17.20 5.04
CA PHE A 47 0.55 16.94 3.60
C PHE A 47 -0.41 17.89 2.90
N TYR A 48 -1.56 18.22 3.51
CA TYR A 48 -2.54 19.15 2.93
C TYR A 48 -2.21 20.63 3.12
N ARG A 49 -1.19 20.94 3.92
CA ARG A 49 -0.70 22.31 4.14
C ARG A 49 0.84 22.34 4.02
N PRO A 50 1.38 22.02 2.85
CA PRO A 50 2.82 21.96 2.67
C PRO A 50 3.42 23.37 2.77
N ASP A 51 4.58 23.45 3.41
CA ASP A 51 5.47 24.62 3.38
C ASP A 51 6.74 24.29 2.58
N GLU A 52 7.64 25.26 2.45
CA GLU A 52 8.88 25.13 1.70
C GLU A 52 9.81 24.03 2.26
N ASN A 53 9.64 23.64 3.52
CA ASN A 53 10.40 22.60 4.18
C ASN A 53 9.77 21.20 4.08
N GLY A 54 8.61 21.08 3.41
CA GLY A 54 7.90 19.82 3.20
C GLY A 54 8.79 18.67 2.70
N PRO A 55 9.56 18.84 1.60
CA PRO A 55 10.43 17.79 1.06
C PRO A 55 11.52 17.29 2.04
N ASN A 56 11.94 18.13 2.99
CA ASN A 56 12.99 17.80 3.95
C ASN A 56 12.46 17.15 5.23
N SER A 57 11.16 17.26 5.50
CA SER A 57 10.55 16.89 6.79
C SER A 57 9.35 15.95 6.68
N SER A 58 8.90 15.67 5.46
CA SER A 58 7.76 14.80 5.19
C SER A 58 7.96 13.98 3.92
N VAL A 59 7.13 12.96 3.76
CA VAL A 59 7.00 12.19 2.53
C VAL A 59 5.52 12.09 2.15
N SER A 60 5.21 12.02 0.86
CA SER A 60 3.85 11.74 0.41
C SER A 60 3.47 10.29 0.69
N TYR A 61 2.37 10.05 1.41
CA TYR A 61 1.84 8.70 1.59
C TYR A 61 1.37 8.07 0.26
N TYR A 62 1.03 8.87 -0.75
CA TYR A 62 0.76 8.35 -2.09
C TYR A 62 2.03 7.84 -2.77
N LEU A 63 3.12 8.61 -2.69
CA LEU A 63 4.39 8.26 -3.34
C LEU A 63 5.05 7.05 -2.65
N LYS A 64 5.26 7.12 -1.33
CA LYS A 64 5.85 6.00 -0.60
C LYS A 64 4.90 4.80 -0.60
N GLY A 65 3.59 5.03 -0.46
CA GLY A 65 2.58 3.97 -0.47
C GLY A 65 2.51 3.20 -1.80
N SER A 66 2.64 3.88 -2.96
CA SER A 66 2.65 3.20 -4.26
C SER A 66 3.86 2.28 -4.43
N LEU A 67 5.03 2.69 -3.95
CA LEU A 67 6.25 1.89 -3.97
C LEU A 67 6.19 0.72 -2.98
N VAL A 68 5.64 0.92 -1.77
CA VAL A 68 5.39 -0.18 -0.83
C VAL A 68 4.41 -1.20 -1.42
N ALA A 69 3.34 -0.75 -2.09
CA ALA A 69 2.40 -1.63 -2.77
C ALA A 69 3.07 -2.42 -3.91
N LEU A 70 3.99 -1.80 -4.67
CA LEU A 70 4.79 -2.48 -5.67
C LEU A 70 5.65 -3.59 -5.06
N LEU A 71 6.40 -3.29 -3.98
CA LEU A 71 7.26 -4.27 -3.31
C LEU A 71 6.45 -5.42 -2.73
N LEU A 72 5.29 -5.13 -2.15
CA LEU A 72 4.37 -6.16 -1.67
C LEU A 72 3.84 -7.05 -2.81
N ASP A 73 3.44 -6.47 -3.94
CA ASP A 73 3.01 -7.26 -5.12
C ASP A 73 4.12 -8.17 -5.64
N LEU A 74 5.35 -7.66 -5.73
CA LEU A 74 6.52 -8.45 -6.13
C LEU A 74 6.82 -9.58 -5.14
N GLU A 75 6.74 -9.30 -3.83
CA GLU A 75 6.99 -10.32 -2.81
C GLU A 75 5.92 -11.41 -2.80
N ILE A 76 4.64 -11.04 -2.95
CA ILE A 76 3.55 -12.01 -3.12
C ILE A 76 3.82 -12.89 -4.35
N ARG A 77 4.17 -12.30 -5.50
CA ARG A 77 4.48 -13.06 -6.71
C ARG A 77 5.68 -13.98 -6.52
N ARG A 78 6.75 -13.49 -5.89
CA ARG A 78 7.98 -14.26 -5.67
C ARG A 78 7.71 -15.51 -4.83
N ARG A 79 6.99 -15.36 -3.73
CA ARG A 79 6.69 -16.48 -2.80
C ARG A 79 5.68 -17.47 -3.37
N THR A 80 4.70 -16.98 -4.12
CA THR A 80 3.66 -17.84 -4.73
C THR A 80 4.04 -18.39 -6.11
N GLY A 81 5.29 -18.22 -6.56
CA GLY A 81 5.70 -18.64 -7.92
C GLY A 81 4.89 -17.96 -9.03
N GLY A 82 4.38 -16.75 -8.77
CA GLY A 82 3.53 -15.97 -9.67
C GLY A 82 2.06 -16.34 -9.64
N ALA A 83 1.62 -17.28 -8.79
CA ALA A 83 0.23 -17.73 -8.73
C ALA A 83 -0.73 -16.69 -8.10
N ARG A 84 -0.22 -15.80 -7.25
CA ARG A 84 -0.97 -14.73 -6.59
C ARG A 84 -0.31 -13.37 -6.78
N SER A 85 -1.07 -12.32 -6.53
CA SER A 85 -0.65 -10.93 -6.63
C SER A 85 -1.41 -10.04 -5.66
N LEU A 86 -1.00 -8.78 -5.53
CA LEU A 86 -1.72 -7.78 -4.75
C LEU A 86 -3.16 -7.59 -5.23
N ASP A 87 -3.43 -7.77 -6.53
CA ASP A 87 -4.81 -7.76 -7.06
C ASP A 87 -5.70 -8.80 -6.34
N ASP A 88 -5.17 -9.98 -6.04
CA ASP A 88 -5.91 -11.04 -5.37
C ASP A 88 -6.22 -10.69 -3.92
N VAL A 89 -5.28 -10.01 -3.24
CA VAL A 89 -5.49 -9.43 -1.91
C VAL A 89 -6.57 -8.37 -1.95
N MET A 90 -6.55 -7.46 -2.93
CA MET A 90 -7.58 -6.42 -3.06
C MET A 90 -8.97 -7.02 -3.32
N ARG A 91 -9.07 -8.08 -4.14
CA ARG A 91 -10.33 -8.81 -4.35
C ARG A 91 -10.81 -9.52 -3.08
N TYR A 92 -9.90 -10.15 -2.35
CA TYR A 92 -10.21 -10.79 -1.07
C TYR A 92 -10.72 -9.78 -0.05
N LEU A 93 -10.03 -8.65 0.10
CA LEU A 93 -10.43 -7.57 1.00
C LEU A 93 -11.81 -7.02 0.64
N TYR A 94 -12.08 -6.84 -0.65
CA TYR A 94 -13.38 -6.40 -1.13
C TYR A 94 -14.48 -7.42 -0.79
N ALA A 95 -14.28 -8.69 -1.13
CA ALA A 95 -15.26 -9.75 -0.87
C ALA A 95 -15.55 -9.93 0.63
N GLU A 96 -14.52 -9.85 1.48
CA GLU A 96 -14.66 -10.13 2.90
C GLU A 96 -15.12 -8.93 3.72
N TYR A 97 -14.68 -7.72 3.38
CA TYR A 97 -14.80 -6.55 4.24
C TYR A 97 -15.55 -5.36 3.64
N ALA A 98 -15.82 -5.35 2.32
CA ALA A 98 -16.64 -4.28 1.73
C ALA A 98 -18.12 -4.39 2.15
N GLY A 99 -18.55 -5.59 2.57
CA GLY A 99 -19.91 -5.86 3.04
C GLY A 99 -20.92 -5.93 1.89
N ASP A 100 -21.68 -7.02 1.84
CA ASP A 100 -22.82 -7.14 0.94
C ASP A 100 -24.01 -6.38 1.58
N GLN A 101 -24.06 -5.06 1.43
CA GLN A 101 -25.21 -4.24 1.87
C GLN A 101 -25.42 -3.04 0.93
N VAL A 102 -26.32 -3.23 -0.04
CA VAL A 102 -27.29 -2.18 -0.35
C VAL A 102 -27.87 -1.75 0.99
N HIS A 103 -27.61 -0.51 1.39
CA HIS A 103 -28.11 0.07 2.61
C HIS A 103 -29.63 -0.15 2.68
N ASP A 104 -30.08 -1.13 3.47
CA ASP A 104 -31.45 -1.15 3.90
C ASP A 104 -31.58 -0.07 4.98
N LEU A 105 -31.88 1.14 4.50
CA LEU A 105 -32.16 2.34 5.30
C LEU A 105 -33.26 2.11 6.35
N TYR A 106 -33.98 0.99 6.33
CA TYR A 106 -35.17 0.75 7.13
C TYR A 106 -35.10 -0.43 8.12
N SER A 107 -34.17 -1.38 7.98
CA SER A 107 -34.13 -2.57 8.87
C SER A 107 -33.24 -2.44 10.09
N GLY A 108 -32.31 -1.48 10.14
CA GLY A 108 -31.43 -1.26 11.30
C GLY A 108 -30.49 -2.44 11.62
N ALA A 109 -30.40 -3.44 10.75
CA ALA A 109 -29.58 -4.63 10.94
C ALA A 109 -28.25 -4.48 10.19
N PHE A 110 -27.15 -4.37 10.93
CA PHE A 110 -25.80 -4.44 10.34
C PHE A 110 -25.37 -5.91 10.28
N ALA A 111 -25.44 -6.54 9.09
CA ALA A 111 -25.08 -7.95 8.93
C ALA A 111 -23.56 -8.23 9.08
N LYS A 112 -22.69 -7.22 8.91
CA LYS A 112 -21.25 -7.25 9.23
C LYS A 112 -20.77 -5.79 9.23
N ARG A 113 -19.97 -5.35 10.20
CA ARG A 113 -19.37 -4.00 10.14
C ARG A 113 -18.33 -3.99 9.01
N PRO A 114 -18.37 -3.03 8.06
CA PRO A 114 -17.32 -2.89 7.06
C PRO A 114 -15.95 -2.67 7.71
N GLY A 115 -14.91 -3.17 7.05
CA GLY A 115 -13.52 -3.03 7.51
C GLY A 115 -12.96 -4.26 8.23
N PHE A 116 -11.65 -4.21 8.51
CA PHE A 116 -10.88 -5.23 9.22
C PHE A 116 -10.19 -4.58 10.42
N ASP A 117 -9.76 -5.39 11.40
CA ASP A 117 -9.08 -4.89 12.60
C ASP A 117 -7.81 -4.09 12.26
N ASP A 118 -7.63 -2.94 12.90
CA ASP A 118 -6.52 -2.01 12.63
C ASP A 118 -5.14 -2.61 12.94
N ASP A 119 -5.04 -3.51 13.93
CA ASP A 119 -3.76 -4.03 14.40
C ASP A 119 -3.07 -4.94 13.37
N ASP A 120 -3.82 -5.62 12.50
CA ASP A 120 -3.26 -6.66 11.61
C ASP A 120 -4.14 -7.14 10.44
N GLY A 121 -5.34 -6.60 10.29
CA GLY A 121 -6.32 -7.14 9.35
C GLY A 121 -5.83 -7.19 7.91
N PHE A 122 -5.04 -6.19 7.48
CA PHE A 122 -4.43 -6.18 6.16
C PHE A 122 -3.36 -7.27 5.99
N CYS A 123 -2.46 -7.44 6.96
CA CYS A 123 -1.43 -8.49 6.89
C CYS A 123 -2.06 -9.88 6.85
N ARG A 124 -3.10 -10.12 7.68
CA ARG A 124 -3.86 -11.38 7.66
C ARG A 124 -4.54 -11.61 6.31
N ALA A 125 -5.02 -10.56 5.64
CA ALA A 125 -5.58 -10.70 4.31
C ALA A 125 -4.53 -11.07 3.26
N VAL A 126 -3.31 -10.52 3.36
CA VAL A 126 -2.18 -10.92 2.51
C VAL A 126 -1.86 -12.40 2.75
N GLU A 127 -1.70 -12.82 4.00
CA GLU A 127 -1.37 -14.20 4.38
C GLU A 127 -2.47 -15.19 3.99
N ALA A 128 -3.75 -14.80 4.08
CA ALA A 128 -4.87 -15.62 3.62
C ALA A 128 -4.84 -15.88 2.11
N VAL A 129 -4.32 -14.93 1.31
CA VAL A 129 -4.26 -15.04 -0.16
C VAL A 129 -2.96 -15.70 -0.63
N ALA A 130 -1.84 -15.30 -0.05
CA ALA A 130 -0.50 -15.66 -0.50
C ALA A 130 0.14 -16.80 0.31
N GLY A 131 -0.47 -17.20 1.43
CA GLY A 131 0.07 -18.16 2.39
C GLY A 131 0.81 -17.48 3.53
N GLU A 132 0.87 -18.14 4.70
CA GLU A 132 1.77 -17.74 5.77
C GLU A 132 3.21 -18.14 5.45
N GLU A 133 4.14 -17.23 5.73
CA GLU A 133 5.52 -17.32 5.26
C GLU A 133 6.49 -16.95 6.38
N GLY A 134 6.28 -17.55 7.56
CA GLY A 134 7.09 -17.32 8.75
C GLY A 134 7.09 -15.87 9.24
N GLY A 135 6.00 -15.13 8.99
CA GLY A 135 5.89 -13.70 9.34
C GLY A 135 6.60 -12.75 8.37
N ALA A 136 7.01 -13.20 7.19
CA ALA A 136 7.71 -12.34 6.24
C ALA A 136 6.90 -11.13 5.76
N TYR A 137 5.60 -11.30 5.48
CA TYR A 137 4.75 -10.19 5.08
C TYR A 137 4.62 -9.15 6.19
N ARG A 138 4.47 -9.61 7.44
CA ARG A 138 4.48 -8.77 8.62
C ARG A 138 5.80 -8.00 8.78
N ALA A 139 6.93 -8.67 8.62
CA ALA A 139 8.24 -8.03 8.69
C ALA A 139 8.43 -6.96 7.60
N LEU A 140 8.00 -7.26 6.37
CA LEU A 140 8.01 -6.31 5.26
C LEU A 140 7.14 -5.09 5.58
N LEU A 141 5.90 -5.30 6.03
CA LEU A 141 4.97 -4.21 6.36
C LEU A 141 5.49 -3.37 7.54
N ALA A 142 5.99 -4.00 8.60
CA ALA A 142 6.57 -3.29 9.74
C ALA A 142 7.72 -2.36 9.30
N ARG A 143 8.61 -2.87 8.44
CA ARG A 143 9.74 -2.09 7.89
C ARG A 143 9.28 -1.00 6.91
N ALA A 144 8.40 -1.34 5.98
CA ALA A 144 8.04 -0.44 4.88
C ALA A 144 6.99 0.63 5.27
N VAL A 145 6.12 0.30 6.24
CA VAL A 145 4.97 1.12 6.62
C VAL A 145 5.23 1.89 7.92
N ALA A 146 5.62 1.18 8.98
CA ALA A 146 5.74 1.74 10.33
C ALA A 146 7.12 2.36 10.62
N SER A 147 8.17 1.97 9.88
CA SER A 147 9.52 2.51 10.06
C SER A 147 9.93 3.53 8.97
N THR A 148 11.08 4.17 9.20
CA THR A 148 11.76 5.07 8.27
C THR A 148 12.91 4.38 7.54
N ASP A 149 12.99 3.05 7.61
CA ASP A 149 14.03 2.29 6.94
C ASP A 149 13.93 2.45 5.42
N GLU A 150 15.06 2.29 4.76
CA GLU A 150 15.13 2.37 3.30
C GLU A 150 14.28 1.28 2.65
N LEU A 151 13.62 1.64 1.54
CA LEU A 151 12.97 0.64 0.70
C LEU A 151 14.05 -0.05 -0.16
N GLU A 152 14.13 -1.37 -0.03
CA GLU A 152 14.97 -2.25 -0.85
C GLU A 152 14.28 -2.49 -2.19
N TYR A 153 14.97 -2.18 -3.30
CA TYR A 153 14.46 -2.35 -4.67
C TYR A 153 15.17 -3.47 -5.44
N ASP A 154 16.09 -4.17 -4.79
CA ASP A 154 17.01 -5.18 -5.32
C ASP A 154 16.49 -6.62 -5.24
#